data_AF-A0A3D2VUZ3-F1
#
_entry.id   AF-A0A3D2VUZ3-F1
#
_cell.length_a   1.000
_cell.length_b   1.000
_cell.length_c   1.000
_cell.angle_alpha   90.00
_cell.angle_beta   90.00
_cell.angle_gamma   90.00
#
_symmetry.space_group_name_H-M   'P 1'
#
loop_
_entity.id
_entity.type
_entity.pdbx_description
1 polymer ?
#
loop_
_entity_poly.entity_id
_entity_poly.type
_entity_poly.pdbx_seq_one_letter_code
_entity_poly.pdbx_strand_id
1 'polypeptide(L)'
;RIIDVFPAGEKPMVRSMLSESLRAVISQALLKKKGGGRTAAWEIMVGVPAIRNLIREDKVAQMYSSIQTGAAYGMQTLDQHLLDLIKKGLVNRDEAITYAQNKASFRQ
;
A
#
# COMPACT_ATOMS: atom_id res chain seq x y z
N ARG A 1 -10.96 7.53 -2.46
CA ARG A 1 -11.93 6.73 -3.25
C ARG A 1 -13.19 6.41 -2.46
N ILE A 2 -13.14 5.59 -1.39
CA ILE A 2 -14.35 5.21 -0.61
C ILE A 2 -15.05 6.44 -0.02
N ILE A 3 -14.32 7.40 0.53
CA ILE A 3 -14.92 8.62 1.13
C ILE A 3 -15.41 9.60 0.05
N ASP A 4 -14.82 9.55 -1.16
CA ASP A 4 -15.07 10.56 -2.19
C ASP A 4 -16.39 10.39 -2.93
N VAL A 5 -17.05 9.22 -2.81
CA VAL A 5 -18.37 8.99 -3.40
C VAL A 5 -19.49 9.68 -2.62
N PHE A 6 -19.22 10.13 -1.40
CA PHE A 6 -20.21 10.76 -0.53
C PHE A 6 -20.18 12.30 -0.65
N PRO A 7 -21.34 12.97 -0.47
CA PRO A 7 -21.41 14.42 -0.39
C PRO A 7 -20.50 15.01 0.70
N ALA A 8 -20.03 16.24 0.50
CA ALA A 8 -19.06 16.88 1.40
C ALA A 8 -19.49 16.89 2.88
N GLY A 9 -20.78 17.09 3.16
CA GLY A 9 -21.32 17.08 4.52
C GLY A 9 -21.28 15.71 5.23
N GLU A 10 -21.26 14.62 4.46
CA GLU A 10 -21.26 13.25 5.00
C GLU A 10 -19.84 12.66 5.15
N LYS A 11 -18.85 13.23 4.46
CA LYS A 11 -17.47 12.73 4.46
C LYS A 11 -16.85 12.56 5.86
N PRO A 12 -17.02 13.49 6.82
CA PRO A 12 -16.47 13.33 8.16
C PRO A 12 -17.04 12.12 8.90
N MET A 13 -18.36 11.91 8.83
CA MET A 13 -19.05 10.79 9.46
C MET A 13 -18.59 9.46 8.85
N VAL A 14 -18.57 9.37 7.52
CA VAL A 14 -18.13 8.16 6.79
C VAL A 14 -16.69 7.80 7.12
N ARG A 15 -15.82 8.80 7.23
CA ARG A 15 -14.42 8.63 7.61
C ARG A 15 -14.27 8.07 9.03
N SER A 16 -15.06 8.56 9.99
CA SER A 16 -15.06 8.01 11.36
C SER A 16 -15.49 6.55 11.38
N MET A 17 -16.60 6.20 10.71
CA MET A 17 -17.07 4.82 10.61
C MET A 17 -16.05 3.90 9.93
N LEU A 18 -15.40 4.39 8.86
CA LEU A 18 -14.34 3.65 8.19
C LEU A 18 -13.14 3.40 9.12
N SER A 19 -12.75 4.40 9.92
CA SER A 19 -11.64 4.25 10.86
C SER A 19 -11.88 3.17 11.91
N GLU A 20 -13.13 2.93 12.31
CA GLU A 20 -13.48 1.94 13.32
C GLU A 20 -13.60 0.53 12.76
N SER A 21 -14.18 0.42 11.56
CA SER A 21 -14.46 -0.85 10.90
C SER A 21 -13.29 -1.41 10.09
N LEU A 22 -12.36 -0.56 9.61
CA LEU A 22 -11.26 -0.99 8.76
C LEU A 22 -10.31 -1.95 9.50
N ARG A 23 -10.15 -3.15 8.95
CA ARG A 23 -9.23 -4.19 9.44
C ARG A 23 -7.90 -4.16 8.71
N ALA A 24 -7.94 -4.14 7.39
CA ALA A 24 -6.76 -4.05 6.54
C ALA A 24 -7.13 -3.60 5.13
N VAL A 25 -6.16 -3.08 4.39
CA VAL A 25 -6.22 -2.85 2.95
C VAL A 25 -5.05 -3.61 2.33
N ILE A 26 -5.36 -4.43 1.34
CA ILE A 26 -4.37 -5.17 0.56
C ILE A 26 -4.53 -4.74 -0.89
N SER A 27 -3.51 -4.09 -1.42
CA SER A 27 -3.44 -3.68 -2.82
C SER A 27 -2.50 -4.62 -3.56
N GLN A 28 -2.91 -5.07 -4.75
CA GLN A 28 -2.18 -6.05 -5.54
C GLN A 28 -1.83 -5.48 -6.92
N ALA A 29 -0.60 -5.75 -7.37
CA ALA A 29 -0.18 -5.61 -8.76
C ALA A 29 0.32 -6.96 -9.27
N LEU A 30 -0.03 -7.34 -10.50
CA LEU A 30 0.42 -8.59 -11.11
C LEU A 30 1.53 -8.32 -12.12
N LEU A 31 2.75 -8.77 -11.83
CA LEU A 31 3.93 -8.55 -12.63
C LEU A 31 4.28 -9.80 -13.44
N LYS A 32 4.92 -9.61 -14.60
CA LYS A 32 5.52 -10.71 -15.36
C LYS A 32 6.67 -11.32 -14.56
N LYS A 33 6.64 -12.64 -14.40
CA LYS A 33 7.69 -13.39 -13.69
C LYS A 33 8.82 -13.75 -14.68
N LYS A 34 10.07 -13.79 -14.19
CA LYS A 34 11.18 -14.40 -14.94
C LYS A 34 10.87 -15.88 -15.20
N GLY A 35 11.06 -16.32 -16.44
CA GLY A 35 10.76 -17.70 -16.85
C GLY A 35 9.28 -17.97 -17.16
N GLY A 36 8.44 -16.94 -17.22
CA GLY A 36 7.04 -17.06 -17.63
C GLY A 36 6.04 -17.08 -16.46
N GLY A 37 4.77 -16.80 -16.78
CA GLY A 37 3.71 -16.62 -15.80
C GLY A 37 3.72 -15.23 -15.14
N ARG A 38 2.99 -15.10 -14.03
CA ARG A 38 2.85 -13.85 -13.27
C ARG A 38 3.08 -14.08 -11.79
N THR A 39 3.54 -13.04 -11.09
CA THR A 39 3.61 -13.01 -9.63
C THR A 39 2.95 -11.75 -9.10
N ALA A 40 2.39 -11.82 -7.90
CA ALA A 40 1.77 -10.68 -7.25
C ALA A 40 2.79 -9.90 -6.43
N ALA A 41 2.87 -8.59 -6.66
CA ALA A 41 3.38 -7.64 -5.68
C ALA A 41 2.22 -7.13 -4.83
N TRP A 42 2.50 -6.82 -3.57
CA TRP A 42 1.50 -6.55 -2.54
C TRP A 42 1.93 -5.30 -1.79
N GLU A 43 0.96 -4.45 -1.52
CA GLU A 43 1.01 -3.42 -0.49
C GLU A 43 -0.01 -3.78 0.57
N ILE A 44 0.40 -3.79 1.83
CA ILE A 44 -0.43 -4.23 2.94
C ILE A 44 -0.42 -3.13 4.00
N MET A 45 -1.61 -2.61 4.30
CA MET A 45 -1.85 -1.71 5.40
C MET A 45 -2.81 -2.37 6.39
N VAL A 46 -2.41 -2.45 7.66
CA VAL A 46 -3.26 -3.02 8.73
C VAL A 46 -3.88 -1.87 9.55
N GLY A 47 -5.16 -1.99 9.88
CA GLY A 47 -5.95 -0.99 10.61
C GLY A 47 -5.62 -0.94 12.10
N VAL A 48 -4.36 -0.63 12.44
CA VAL A 48 -3.89 -0.39 13.82
C VAL A 48 -4.35 0.98 14.34
N PRO A 49 -4.37 1.23 15.67
CA PRO A 49 -4.83 2.51 16.23
C PRO A 49 -4.23 3.76 15.57
N ALA A 50 -2.94 3.73 15.23
CA ALA A 50 -2.28 4.85 14.54
C ALA A 50 -2.90 5.13 13.15
N ILE A 51 -3.09 4.11 12.31
CA ILE A 51 -3.72 4.25 10.99
C ILE A 51 -5.16 4.75 11.13
N ARG A 52 -5.91 4.21 12.10
CA ARG A 52 -7.29 4.66 12.37
C ARG A 52 -7.33 6.14 12.74
N ASN A 53 -6.37 6.62 13.54
CA ASN A 53 -6.27 8.03 13.87
C ASN A 53 -5.97 8.90 12.63
N LEU A 54 -5.01 8.47 11.81
CA LEU A 54 -4.70 9.15 10.55
C LEU A 54 -5.90 9.21 9.59
N ILE A 55 -6.74 8.17 9.57
CA ILE A 55 -7.98 8.19 8.79
C ILE A 55 -8.89 9.29 9.30
N ARG A 56 -9.15 9.39 10.62
CA ARG A 56 -10.03 10.41 11.20
C ARG A 56 -9.55 11.83 10.94
N GLU A 57 -8.24 12.05 11.05
CA GLU A 57 -7.60 13.36 10.87
C GLU A 57 -7.38 13.76 9.40
N ASP A 58 -7.81 12.94 8.44
CA ASP A 58 -7.58 13.17 7.00
C ASP A 58 -6.10 13.20 6.59
N LYS A 59 -5.22 12.57 7.36
CA LYS A 59 -3.78 12.58 7.15
C LYS A 59 -3.32 11.40 6.29
N VAL A 60 -3.95 11.25 5.12
CA VAL A 60 -3.69 10.12 4.20
C VAL A 60 -2.23 10.04 3.77
N ALA A 61 -1.57 11.19 3.55
CA ALA A 61 -0.16 11.23 3.15
C ALA A 61 0.78 10.59 4.19
N GLN A 62 0.44 10.67 5.48
CA GLN A 62 1.25 10.09 6.57
C GLN A 62 1.04 8.58 6.73
N MET A 63 -0.01 8.02 6.11
CA MET A 63 -0.25 6.57 6.14
C MET A 63 0.88 5.81 5.43
N TYR A 64 1.46 6.36 4.36
CA TYR A 64 2.56 5.72 3.64
C TYR A 64 3.78 5.47 4.56
N SER A 65 4.19 6.50 5.32
CA SER A 65 5.27 6.38 6.31
C SER A 65 4.94 5.39 7.43
N SER A 66 3.66 5.28 7.80
CA SER A 66 3.19 4.32 8.79
C SER A 66 3.25 2.88 8.28
N ILE A 67 2.91 2.65 7.01
CA ILE A 67 3.06 1.35 6.35
C ILE A 67 4.54 0.96 6.27
N GLN A 68 5.40 1.91 5.88
CA GLN A 68 6.83 1.68 5.72
C GLN A 68 7.52 1.21 7.01
N THR A 69 7.09 1.72 8.17
CA THR A 69 7.62 1.35 9.49
C THR A 69 6.81 0.26 10.19
N GLY A 70 5.66 -0.13 9.62
CA GLY A 70 4.69 -1.06 10.20
C GLY A 70 4.99 -2.55 10.01
N ALA A 71 6.22 -2.93 9.66
CA ALA A 71 6.60 -4.31 9.36
C ALA A 71 6.27 -5.29 10.50
N ALA A 72 6.37 -4.86 11.76
CA ALA A 72 6.01 -5.66 12.93
C ALA A 72 4.52 -6.07 12.96
N TYR A 73 3.65 -5.31 12.28
CA TYR A 73 2.22 -5.61 12.13
C TYR A 73 1.90 -6.32 10.82
N GLY A 74 2.92 -6.77 10.07
CA GLY A 74 2.76 -7.37 8.74
C GLY A 74 2.47 -6.35 7.63
N MET A 75 2.70 -5.05 7.88
CA MET A 75 2.59 -4.04 6.83
C MET A 75 3.80 -4.03 5.92
N GLN A 76 3.59 -3.66 4.67
CA GLN A 76 4.65 -3.46 3.68
C GLN A 76 4.16 -2.53 2.58
N THR A 77 5.04 -1.65 2.10
CA THR A 77 4.74 -0.84 0.91
C THR A 77 4.90 -1.67 -0.36
N LEU A 78 4.25 -1.23 -1.44
CA LEU A 78 4.44 -1.88 -2.74
C LEU A 78 5.92 -1.92 -3.14
N ASP A 79 6.63 -0.81 -2.95
CA ASP A 79 8.04 -0.67 -3.31
C ASP A 79 8.93 -1.63 -2.51
N GLN A 80 8.66 -1.83 -1.21
CA GLN A 80 9.39 -2.80 -0.39
C GLN A 80 9.23 -4.23 -0.94
N HIS A 81 8.01 -4.64 -1.26
CA HIS A 81 7.77 -5.99 -1.78
C HIS A 81 8.30 -6.14 -3.22
N LEU A 82 8.23 -5.11 -4.06
CA LEU A 82 8.85 -5.11 -5.39
C LEU A 82 10.37 -5.32 -5.31
N LEU A 83 11.06 -4.62 -4.40
CA LEU A 83 12.50 -4.81 -4.18
C LEU A 83 12.81 -6.24 -3.70
N ASP A 84 11.97 -6.80 -2.83
CA ASP A 84 12.11 -8.20 -2.38
C ASP A 84 11.93 -9.20 -3.53
N LEU A 85 10.93 -8.99 -4.41
CA LEU A 85 10.73 -9.84 -5.61
C LEU A 85 11.92 -9.77 -6.59
N ILE A 86 12.57 -8.61 -6.72
CA ILE A 86 13.81 -8.47 -7.50
C ILE A 86 14.95 -9.22 -6.83
N LYS A 87 15.15 -9.03 -5.51
CA LYS A 87 16.19 -9.72 -4.73
C LYS A 87 16.06 -11.24 -4.79
N LYS A 88 14.83 -11.75 -4.76
CA LYS A 88 14.50 -13.18 -4.94
C LYS A 88 14.64 -13.68 -6.38
N GLY A 89 14.95 -12.80 -7.33
CA GLY A 89 15.11 -13.13 -8.75
C GLY A 89 13.79 -13.47 -9.46
N LEU A 90 12.63 -13.20 -8.86
CA LEU A 90 11.32 -13.57 -9.41
C LEU A 90 10.87 -12.60 -10.52
N VAL A 91 11.26 -11.32 -10.43
CA VAL A 91 10.84 -10.27 -11.36
C VAL A 91 12.06 -9.49 -11.85
N ASN A 92 12.03 -9.03 -13.10
CA ASN A 92 13.06 -8.14 -13.65
C ASN A 92 12.90 -6.72 -13.10
N ARG A 93 14.02 -6.01 -12.91
CA ARG A 93 14.01 -4.62 -12.43
C ARG A 93 13.17 -3.72 -13.36
N ASP A 94 13.29 -3.89 -14.67
CA ASP A 94 12.53 -3.12 -15.66
C ASP A 94 11.02 -3.30 -15.50
N GLU A 95 10.58 -4.54 -15.24
CA GLU A 95 9.17 -4.84 -14.98
C GLU A 95 8.72 -4.19 -13.65
N ALA A 96 9.51 -4.33 -12.58
CA ALA A 96 9.19 -3.78 -11.27
C ALA A 96 9.08 -2.24 -11.26
N ILE A 97 9.95 -1.53 -12.00
CA ILE A 97 9.94 -0.07 -12.11
C ILE A 97 8.60 0.47 -12.68
N THR A 98 7.90 -0.31 -13.50
CA THR A 98 6.61 0.11 -14.07
C THR A 98 5.51 0.23 -13.01
N TYR A 99 5.65 -0.46 -11.87
CA TYR A 99 4.70 -0.46 -10.76
C TYR A 99 5.17 0.33 -9.54
N ALA A 100 6.46 0.71 -9.49
CA ALA A 100 7.04 1.42 -8.36
C ALA A 100 6.43 2.82 -8.17
N GLN A 101 6.09 3.15 -6.93
CA GLN A 101 5.68 4.50 -6.52
C GLN A 101 6.89 5.44 -6.55
N ASN A 102 8.02 5.03 -5.94
CA ASN A 102 9.28 5.73 -6.01
C ASN A 102 10.26 5.05 -6.97
N LYS A 103 10.20 5.45 -8.25
CA LYS A 103 11.09 4.90 -9.30
C LYS A 103 12.58 5.12 -9.03
N ALA A 104 12.96 6.14 -8.24
CA ALA A 104 14.37 6.42 -7.97
C ALA A 104 15.02 5.29 -7.14
N SER A 105 14.25 4.67 -6.23
CA SER A 105 14.70 3.56 -5.39
C SER A 105 15.06 2.28 -6.16
N PHE A 106 14.76 2.23 -7.46
CA PHE A 106 15.00 1.07 -8.32
C PHE A 106 16.08 1.31 -9.38
N ARG A 107 16.67 2.52 -9.44
CA ARG A 107 17.70 2.90 -10.41
C ARG A 107 19.14 2.58 -9.97
N GLN A 108 19.32 2.11 -8.73
CA GLN A 108 20.57 1.51 -8.23
C GLN A 108 20.56 0.00 -8.46
#